data_AF-A0A2V6DN52-F1
#
_entry.id   AF-A0A2V6DN52-F1
#
_cell.length_a   1.000
_cell.length_b   1.000
_cell.length_c   1.000
_cell.angle_alpha   90.00
_cell.angle_beta   90.00
_cell.angle_gamma   90.00
#
_symmetry.space_group_name_H-M   'P 1'
#
loop_
_entity.id
_entity.type
_entity.pdbx_description
1 polymer ?
#
loop_
_entity_poly.entity_id
_entity_poly.type
_entity_poly.pdbx_seq_one_letter_code
_entity_poly.pdbx_strand_id
1 'polypeptide(L)'
;MESRRSTIVSLVLLLAMALAMFADLLFAGGTRVLGHPGSDMFLQYFAWREFGFRELAKGNLALWNPHIFSGAPYFGGMQGALLYPPNWLFLVLPTPVAINWSVALHVFAIGAFMFFWMKQRGLSAPASFFAGTLVMFCGAFFPHVFAGHLPQLSAMTWSPLIFCSIDAVFRTQRVRWSLLGMFAIAMQTLAGFPQYVFYTAIIAGFYAALRLIGHWNWRVAAALLSIYPGGALLAAVQLLPAIQTTRETTRGFRLPFQFASMLSLPPENFVTLLAPDFFGQMARYWGRWYLWETSLFIG
;
A
#
# COMPACT_ATOMS: atom_id res chain seq x y z
N MET A 1 22.63 5.80 23.02
CA MET A 1 21.33 5.08 23.09
C MET A 1 20.23 6.12 23.07
N GLU A 2 19.49 6.23 21.97
CA GLU A 2 18.36 7.15 21.91
C GLU A 2 17.25 6.65 22.83
N SER A 3 16.65 7.54 23.62
CA SER A 3 15.69 7.15 24.65
C SER A 3 14.38 6.66 24.03
N ARG A 4 13.72 5.69 24.67
CA ARG A 4 12.35 5.24 24.32
C ARG A 4 11.37 6.40 24.15
N ARG A 5 11.61 7.50 24.88
CA ARG A 5 10.83 8.75 24.81
C ARG A 5 10.90 9.39 23.42
N SER A 6 12.07 9.48 22.78
CA SER A 6 12.15 10.12 21.45
C SER A 6 11.42 9.33 20.38
N THR A 7 11.47 7.99 20.43
CA THR A 7 10.67 7.13 19.54
C THR A 7 9.17 7.37 19.70
N ILE A 8 8.67 7.42 20.94
CA ILE A 8 7.25 7.67 21.20
C ILE A 8 6.85 9.06 20.68
N VAL A 9 7.65 10.08 20.98
CA VAL A 9 7.40 11.45 20.51
C VAL A 9 7.33 11.51 18.97
N SER A 10 8.29 10.91 18.26
CA SER A 10 8.26 10.87 16.79
C SER A 10 7.00 10.19 16.24
N LEU A 11 6.59 9.06 16.81
CA LEU A 11 5.38 8.36 16.37
C LEU A 11 4.10 9.17 16.66
N VAL A 12 4.03 9.82 17.82
CA VAL A 12 2.92 10.73 18.16
C VAL A 12 2.87 11.91 17.20
N LEU A 13 4.02 12.48 16.82
CA LEU A 13 4.08 13.58 15.85
C LEU A 13 3.64 13.12 14.45
N LEU A 14 4.07 11.95 13.97
CA LEU A 14 3.60 11.40 12.69
C LEU A 14 2.08 11.17 12.71
N LEU A 15 1.56 10.63 13.81
CA LEU A 15 0.12 10.45 13.99
C LEU A 15 -0.61 11.80 14.00
N ALA A 16 -0.09 12.78 14.73
CA ALA A 16 -0.66 14.12 14.79
C ALA A 16 -0.68 14.78 13.41
N MET A 17 0.35 14.60 12.58
CA MET A 17 0.38 15.10 11.20
C MET A 17 -0.68 14.45 10.33
N ALA A 18 -0.82 13.12 10.40
CA ALA A 18 -1.87 12.42 9.65
C ALA A 18 -3.27 12.88 10.10
N LEU A 19 -3.51 12.96 11.41
CA LEU A 19 -4.78 13.43 11.96
C LEU A 19 -5.06 14.88 11.59
N ALA A 20 -4.06 15.77 11.65
CA ALA A 20 -4.19 17.17 11.27
C ALA A 20 -4.53 17.32 9.78
N MET A 21 -3.91 16.52 8.90
CA MET A 21 -4.17 16.54 7.46
C MET A 21 -5.62 16.18 7.12
N PHE A 22 -6.24 15.30 7.91
CA PHE A 22 -7.59 14.78 7.64
C PHE A 22 -8.63 15.21 8.70
N ALA A 23 -8.31 16.17 9.58
CA ALA A 23 -9.10 16.47 10.77
C ALA A 23 -10.53 16.93 10.44
N ASP A 24 -10.66 17.81 9.46
CA ASP A 24 -11.94 18.35 8.99
C ASP A 24 -12.90 17.23 8.56
N LEU A 25 -12.36 16.17 7.98
CA LEU A 25 -13.13 15.05 7.48
C LEU A 25 -13.34 13.95 8.53
N LEU A 26 -12.32 13.64 9.33
CA LEU A 26 -12.42 12.60 10.36
C LEU A 26 -13.37 13.00 11.49
N PHE A 27 -13.42 14.28 11.85
CA PHE A 27 -14.18 14.76 13.00
C PHE A 27 -15.42 15.58 12.63
N ALA A 28 -15.44 16.24 11.46
CA ALA A 28 -16.57 17.04 10.99
C ALA A 28 -17.08 16.64 9.60
N GLY A 29 -16.60 15.53 9.04
CA GLY A 29 -16.90 15.11 7.67
C GLY A 29 -18.32 14.58 7.45
N GLY A 30 -18.92 13.96 8.46
CA GLY A 30 -20.22 13.30 8.34
C GLY A 30 -20.21 12.23 7.25
N THR A 31 -20.93 12.47 6.15
CA THR A 31 -21.03 11.56 4.99
C THR A 31 -20.03 11.86 3.88
N ARG A 32 -19.17 12.88 4.03
CA ARG A 32 -18.15 13.23 3.04
C ARG A 32 -17.08 12.12 2.94
N VAL A 33 -16.56 11.90 1.74
CA VAL A 33 -15.56 10.86 1.44
C VAL A 33 -14.37 11.48 0.72
N LEU A 34 -13.14 11.08 1.08
CA LEU A 34 -11.92 11.50 0.37
C LEU A 34 -11.91 11.03 -1.08
N GLY A 35 -11.32 11.85 -1.95
CA GLY A 35 -11.10 11.55 -3.35
C GLY A 35 -11.93 12.43 -4.29
N HIS A 36 -11.59 12.41 -5.57
CA HIS A 36 -12.31 13.17 -6.58
C HIS A 36 -13.62 12.46 -6.97
N PRO A 37 -14.78 13.13 -7.06
CA PRO A 37 -16.06 12.51 -7.39
C PRO A 37 -16.07 11.72 -8.72
N GLY A 38 -15.25 12.13 -9.69
CA GLY A 38 -15.07 11.44 -10.97
C GLY A 38 -13.93 10.42 -11.02
N SER A 39 -13.45 9.92 -9.88
CA SER A 39 -12.33 8.98 -9.77
C SER A 39 -12.73 7.66 -9.13
N ASP A 40 -11.79 6.71 -9.04
CA ASP A 40 -12.04 5.33 -8.63
C ASP A 40 -12.70 5.20 -7.25
N MET A 41 -12.49 6.14 -6.31
CA MET A 41 -13.14 6.06 -5.01
C MET A 41 -14.66 5.96 -5.16
N PHE A 42 -15.24 6.84 -5.98
CA PHE A 42 -16.70 6.93 -6.14
C PHE A 42 -17.21 6.02 -7.26
N LEU A 43 -16.40 5.85 -8.31
CA LEU A 43 -16.78 5.02 -9.46
C LEU A 43 -16.72 3.51 -9.14
N GLN A 44 -15.93 3.10 -8.14
CA GLN A 44 -15.67 1.69 -7.88
C GLN A 44 -15.59 1.36 -6.39
N TYR A 45 -14.61 1.92 -5.66
CA TYR A 45 -14.23 1.38 -4.35
C TYR A 45 -15.29 1.58 -3.27
N PHE A 46 -16.02 2.69 -3.29
CA PHE A 46 -17.11 2.93 -2.33
C PHE A 46 -18.16 1.83 -2.41
N ALA A 47 -18.72 1.60 -3.60
CA ALA A 47 -19.76 0.60 -3.81
C ALA A 47 -19.25 -0.82 -3.52
N TRP A 48 -17.99 -1.11 -3.87
CA TRP A 48 -17.39 -2.41 -3.59
C TRP A 48 -17.22 -2.63 -2.08
N ARG A 49 -16.71 -1.65 -1.34
CA ARG A 49 -16.56 -1.74 0.12
C ARG A 49 -17.92 -1.91 0.80
N GLU A 50 -18.89 -1.09 0.44
CA GLU A 50 -20.26 -1.16 0.97
C GLU A 50 -20.86 -2.55 0.74
N PHE A 51 -20.86 -3.05 -0.50
CA PHE A 51 -21.40 -4.37 -0.83
C PHE A 51 -20.69 -5.49 -0.05
N GLY A 52 -19.36 -5.54 -0.15
CA GLY A 52 -18.57 -6.66 0.38
C GLY A 52 -18.61 -6.75 1.90
N PHE A 53 -18.47 -5.63 2.60
CA PHE A 53 -18.50 -5.62 4.07
C PHE A 53 -19.92 -5.76 4.63
N ARG A 54 -20.96 -5.30 3.93
CA ARG A 54 -22.35 -5.54 4.31
C ARG A 54 -22.73 -7.02 4.19
N GLU A 55 -22.24 -7.72 3.17
CA GLU A 55 -22.42 -9.17 3.08
C GLU A 55 -21.61 -9.90 4.15
N LEU A 56 -20.35 -9.50 4.37
CA LEU A 56 -19.51 -10.10 5.40
C LEU A 56 -20.11 -9.93 6.82
N ALA A 57 -20.71 -8.78 7.11
CA ALA A 57 -21.41 -8.52 8.38
C ALA A 57 -22.62 -9.45 8.61
N LYS A 58 -23.22 -10.00 7.54
CA LYS A 58 -24.28 -11.02 7.63
C LYS A 58 -23.73 -12.45 7.73
N GLY A 59 -22.41 -12.61 7.80
CA GLY A 59 -21.73 -13.91 7.74
C GLY A 59 -21.58 -14.47 6.32
N ASN A 60 -21.86 -13.67 5.29
CA ASN A 60 -21.74 -14.10 3.90
C ASN A 60 -20.41 -13.60 3.30
N LEU A 61 -19.49 -14.53 2.99
CA LEU A 61 -18.32 -14.21 2.20
C LEU A 61 -18.72 -14.08 0.72
N ALA A 62 -18.92 -12.84 0.25
CA ALA A 62 -19.40 -12.57 -1.10
C ALA A 62 -18.42 -13.06 -2.18
N LEU A 63 -18.66 -14.24 -2.74
CA LEU A 63 -17.86 -14.78 -3.85
C LEU A 63 -18.22 -14.11 -5.19
N TRP A 64 -19.45 -13.65 -5.32
CA TRP A 64 -20.03 -13.08 -6.54
C TRP A 64 -20.70 -11.74 -6.25
N ASN A 65 -20.53 -10.75 -7.12
CA ASN A 65 -21.24 -9.48 -7.05
C ASN A 65 -22.30 -9.42 -8.16
N PRO A 66 -23.61 -9.48 -7.83
CA PRO A 66 -24.69 -9.45 -8.81
C PRO A 66 -24.98 -8.05 -9.37
N HIS A 67 -24.37 -7.00 -8.81
CA HIS A 67 -24.64 -5.61 -9.19
C HIS A 67 -23.75 -5.09 -10.33
N ILE A 68 -22.79 -5.90 -10.80
CA ILE A 68 -21.90 -5.55 -11.91
C ILE A 68 -22.39 -6.28 -13.15
N PHE A 69 -23.00 -5.55 -14.10
CA PHE A 69 -23.64 -6.12 -15.29
C PHE A 69 -24.70 -7.18 -14.92
N SER A 70 -24.48 -8.45 -15.27
CA SER A 70 -25.30 -9.61 -14.86
C SER A 70 -24.61 -10.49 -13.80
N GLY A 71 -23.55 -9.95 -13.20
CA GLY A 71 -22.73 -10.63 -12.22
C GLY A 71 -21.25 -10.67 -12.59
N ALA A 72 -20.39 -10.59 -11.58
CA ALA A 72 -18.95 -10.77 -11.72
C ALA A 72 -18.33 -11.44 -10.48
N PRO A 73 -17.21 -12.17 -10.62
CA PRO A 73 -16.43 -12.64 -9.48
C PRO A 73 -16.02 -11.47 -8.58
N TYR A 74 -16.29 -11.58 -7.28
CA TYR A 74 -15.99 -10.51 -6.32
C TYR A 74 -14.81 -10.87 -5.42
N PHE A 75 -14.93 -11.96 -4.66
CA PHE A 75 -13.86 -12.37 -3.74
C PHE A 75 -12.54 -12.65 -4.46
N GLY A 76 -12.59 -13.35 -5.60
CA GLY A 76 -11.41 -13.58 -6.45
C GLY A 76 -10.85 -12.31 -7.12
N GLY A 77 -11.60 -11.20 -7.15
CA GLY A 77 -11.14 -9.93 -7.69
C GLY A 77 -10.09 -9.20 -6.83
N MET A 78 -9.87 -9.65 -5.58
CA MET A 78 -8.92 -9.14 -4.57
C MET A 78 -9.14 -7.70 -4.08
N GLN A 79 -9.52 -6.76 -4.94
CA GLN A 79 -9.64 -5.33 -4.60
C GLN A 79 -10.75 -5.05 -3.56
N GLY A 80 -11.73 -5.94 -3.45
CA GLY A 80 -12.71 -5.96 -2.35
C GLY A 80 -12.08 -6.20 -0.97
N ALA A 81 -10.83 -6.69 -0.91
CA ALA A 81 -9.93 -6.80 0.25
C ALA A 81 -10.62 -7.09 1.59
N LEU A 82 -11.54 -8.06 1.58
CA LEU A 82 -12.35 -8.44 2.75
C LEU A 82 -11.52 -9.06 3.87
N LEU A 83 -10.44 -9.76 3.50
CA LEU A 83 -9.54 -10.42 4.43
C LEU A 83 -8.38 -9.53 4.89
N TYR A 84 -8.32 -8.28 4.46
CA TYR A 84 -7.31 -7.33 4.92
C TYR A 84 -7.74 -6.74 6.27
N PRO A 85 -7.07 -7.07 7.39
CA PRO A 85 -7.58 -6.71 8.72
C PRO A 85 -7.78 -5.20 8.95
N PRO A 86 -6.93 -4.29 8.43
CA PRO A 86 -7.20 -2.86 8.51
C PRO A 86 -8.52 -2.43 7.88
N ASN A 87 -9.07 -3.18 6.92
CA ASN A 87 -10.40 -2.89 6.37
C ASN A 87 -11.55 -3.44 7.24
N TRP A 88 -11.31 -4.11 8.37
CA TRP A 88 -12.42 -4.56 9.22
C TRP A 88 -13.12 -3.42 9.95
N LEU A 89 -12.54 -2.22 9.93
CA LEU A 89 -13.24 -0.99 10.32
C LEU A 89 -14.54 -0.77 9.51
N PHE A 90 -14.66 -1.32 8.29
CA PHE A 90 -15.88 -1.28 7.48
C PHE A 90 -17.01 -2.20 7.99
N LEU A 91 -16.72 -3.11 8.93
CA LEU A 91 -17.76 -3.92 9.59
C LEU A 91 -18.48 -3.15 10.70
N VAL A 92 -17.82 -2.12 11.24
CA VAL A 92 -18.28 -1.42 12.46
C VAL A 92 -18.58 0.06 12.21
N LEU A 93 -17.97 0.68 11.22
CA LEU A 93 -18.19 2.08 10.84
C LEU A 93 -18.99 2.18 9.53
N PRO A 94 -19.81 3.23 9.36
CA PRO A 94 -20.40 3.54 8.07
C PRO A 94 -19.32 3.70 6.98
N THR A 95 -19.58 3.21 5.77
CA THR A 95 -18.61 3.19 4.66
C THR A 95 -17.91 4.54 4.41
N PRO A 96 -18.59 5.71 4.41
CA PRO A 96 -17.89 6.99 4.27
C PRO A 96 -16.82 7.23 5.32
N VAL A 97 -17.18 7.00 6.59
CA VAL A 97 -16.30 7.18 7.75
C VAL A 97 -15.15 6.17 7.70
N ALA A 98 -15.48 4.92 7.35
CA ALA A 98 -14.52 3.85 7.20
C ALA A 98 -13.42 4.17 6.16
N ILE A 99 -13.80 4.68 4.99
CA ILE A 99 -12.85 5.07 3.94
C ILE A 99 -11.86 6.12 4.46
N ASN A 100 -12.38 7.18 5.09
CA ASN A 100 -11.56 8.30 5.53
C ASN A 100 -10.55 7.86 6.61
N TRP A 101 -11.01 7.05 7.57
CA TRP A 101 -10.13 6.47 8.58
C TRP A 101 -9.12 5.50 7.98
N SER A 102 -9.51 4.70 6.98
CA SER A 102 -8.60 3.81 6.29
C SER A 102 -7.48 4.60 5.60
N VAL A 103 -7.79 5.68 4.89
CA VAL A 103 -6.76 6.54 4.28
C VAL A 103 -5.82 7.11 5.34
N ALA A 104 -6.36 7.75 6.39
CA ALA A 104 -5.54 8.34 7.45
C ALA A 104 -4.64 7.32 8.15
N LEU A 105 -5.17 6.11 8.41
CA LEU A 105 -4.42 5.01 9.01
C LEU A 105 -3.24 4.58 8.14
N HIS A 106 -3.44 4.44 6.82
CA HIS A 106 -2.39 4.01 5.90
C HIS A 106 -1.33 5.09 5.67
N VAL A 107 -1.73 6.36 5.61
CA VAL A 107 -0.80 7.49 5.58
C VAL A 107 0.05 7.52 6.85
N PHE A 108 -0.53 7.36 8.04
CA PHE A 108 0.25 7.23 9.27
C PHE A 108 1.17 6.00 9.25
N ALA A 109 0.64 4.84 8.87
CA ALA A 109 1.34 3.56 8.95
C ALA A 109 2.57 3.52 8.04
N ILE A 110 2.50 4.05 6.82
CA ILE A 110 3.65 4.06 5.90
C ILE A 110 4.79 4.91 6.48
N GLY A 111 4.46 6.05 7.08
CA GLY A 111 5.42 6.91 7.78
C GLY A 111 6.02 6.24 9.01
N ALA A 112 5.19 5.57 9.82
CA ALA A 112 5.64 4.83 11.00
C ALA A 112 6.56 3.65 10.64
N PHE A 113 6.23 2.88 9.59
CA PHE A 113 7.07 1.78 9.13
C PHE A 113 8.38 2.27 8.54
N MET A 114 8.37 3.39 7.80
CA MET A 114 9.59 4.05 7.32
C MET A 114 10.45 4.54 8.50
N PHE A 115 9.84 5.16 9.50
CA PHE A 115 10.52 5.56 10.74
C PHE A 115 11.24 4.36 11.39
N PHE A 116 10.54 3.23 11.56
CA PHE A 116 11.15 2.03 12.15
C PHE A 116 12.27 1.45 11.27
N TRP A 117 12.12 1.50 9.95
CA TRP A 117 13.17 1.07 9.03
C TRP A 117 14.44 1.94 9.18
N MET A 118 14.29 3.25 9.27
CA MET A 118 15.43 4.16 9.47
C MET A 118 16.08 3.98 10.85
N LYS A 119 15.27 3.80 11.91
CA LYS A 119 15.78 3.43 13.23
C LYS A 119 16.55 2.11 13.20
N GLN A 120 16.07 1.12 12.44
CA GLN A 120 16.74 -0.15 12.24
C GLN A 120 18.10 0.00 11.53
N ARG A 121 18.28 1.05 10.73
CA ARG A 121 19.56 1.40 10.11
C ARG A 121 20.49 2.23 10.99
N GLY A 122 20.08 2.54 12.22
CA GLY A 122 20.88 3.30 13.17
C GLY A 122 20.79 4.82 13.02
N LEU A 123 19.84 5.33 12.22
CA LEU A 123 19.60 6.77 12.13
C LEU A 123 19.02 7.31 13.45
N SER A 124 19.24 8.61 13.69
CA SER A 124 18.62 9.34 14.81
C SER A 124 17.10 9.43 14.65
N ALA A 125 16.38 9.67 15.74
CA ALA A 125 14.94 9.83 15.75
C ALA A 125 14.49 11.02 14.90
N PRO A 126 15.14 12.21 14.93
CA PRO A 126 14.81 13.29 14.01
C PRO A 126 14.97 12.91 12.52
N ALA A 127 16.06 12.24 12.15
CA ALA A 127 16.28 11.80 10.78
C ALA A 127 15.26 10.73 10.34
N SER A 128 14.92 9.81 11.25
CA SER A 128 13.92 8.77 11.00
C SER A 128 12.51 9.35 10.91
N PHE A 129 12.21 10.37 11.73
CA PHE A 129 10.95 11.12 11.69
C PHE A 129 10.82 11.83 10.34
N PHE A 130 11.86 12.56 9.94
CA PHE A 130 11.89 13.25 8.65
C PHE A 130 11.66 12.29 7.47
N ALA A 131 12.34 11.14 7.45
CA ALA A 131 12.12 10.11 6.43
C ALA A 131 10.69 9.56 6.44
N GLY A 132 10.10 9.36 7.63
CA GLY A 132 8.70 8.98 7.79
C GLY A 132 7.76 10.00 7.15
N THR A 133 7.93 11.28 7.52
CA THR A 133 7.15 12.40 6.97
C THR A 133 7.27 12.50 5.45
N LEU A 134 8.48 12.38 4.90
CA LEU A 134 8.67 12.45 3.44
C LEU A 134 7.84 11.40 2.70
N VAL A 135 7.79 10.16 3.19
CA VAL A 135 7.00 9.11 2.53
C VAL A 135 5.50 9.28 2.72
N MET A 136 5.06 9.84 3.86
CA MET A 136 3.65 10.15 4.07
C MET A 136 3.10 11.08 3.00
N PHE A 137 3.91 12.02 2.51
CA PHE A 137 3.48 13.13 1.66
C PHE A 137 4.19 13.19 0.30
N CYS A 138 4.93 12.15 -0.10
CA CYS A 138 5.60 12.13 -1.40
C CYS A 138 4.62 12.00 -2.58
N GLY A 139 5.04 12.50 -3.74
CA GLY A 139 4.27 12.48 -4.99
C GLY A 139 3.96 11.08 -5.52
N ALA A 140 4.75 10.08 -5.13
CA ALA A 140 4.50 8.70 -5.51
C ALA A 140 3.45 7.98 -4.65
N PHE A 141 3.02 8.57 -3.53
CA PHE A 141 2.08 7.94 -2.59
C PHE A 141 0.85 8.81 -2.34
N PHE A 142 1.04 10.05 -1.90
CA PHE A 142 -0.04 10.90 -1.42
C PHE A 142 -1.08 11.25 -2.50
N PRO A 143 -0.71 11.50 -3.78
CA PRO A 143 -1.66 11.74 -4.85
C PRO A 143 -2.73 10.65 -5.07
N HIS A 144 -2.47 9.41 -4.67
CA HIS A 144 -3.45 8.33 -4.73
C HIS A 144 -4.66 8.55 -3.81
N VAL A 145 -4.54 9.42 -2.79
CA VAL A 145 -5.68 9.87 -1.97
C VAL A 145 -6.71 10.61 -2.83
N PHE A 146 -6.26 11.49 -3.72
CA PHE A 146 -7.15 12.21 -4.64
C PHE A 146 -7.76 11.27 -5.68
N ALA A 147 -6.94 10.38 -6.26
CA ALA A 147 -7.40 9.41 -7.25
C ALA A 147 -8.34 8.35 -6.65
N GLY A 148 -8.33 8.22 -5.33
CA GLY A 148 -9.20 7.28 -4.62
C GLY A 148 -8.69 5.85 -4.62
N HIS A 149 -7.40 5.62 -4.92
CA HIS A 149 -6.84 4.28 -5.09
C HIS A 149 -6.57 3.59 -3.74
N LEU A 150 -7.64 3.29 -3.00
CA LEU A 150 -7.56 2.79 -1.64
C LEU A 150 -6.76 1.46 -1.50
N PRO A 151 -6.92 0.45 -2.38
CA PRO A 151 -6.07 -0.74 -2.36
C PRO A 151 -4.59 -0.45 -2.61
N GLN A 152 -4.28 0.55 -3.43
CA GLN A 152 -2.90 0.94 -3.75
C GLN A 152 -2.22 1.55 -2.51
N LEU A 153 -2.86 2.55 -1.88
CA LEU A 153 -2.41 3.13 -0.61
C LEU A 153 -2.17 2.04 0.44
N SER A 154 -3.13 1.11 0.54
CA SER A 154 -3.07 -0.02 1.48
C SER A 154 -1.88 -0.94 1.19
N ALA A 155 -1.61 -1.28 -0.07
CA ALA A 155 -0.50 -2.15 -0.45
C ALA A 155 0.87 -1.47 -0.30
N MET A 156 1.01 -0.21 -0.75
CA MET A 156 2.26 0.55 -0.66
C MET A 156 2.73 0.74 0.78
N THR A 157 1.78 0.84 1.72
CA THR A 157 2.04 1.05 3.15
C THR A 157 3.01 0.03 3.73
N TRP A 158 2.96 -1.22 3.29
CA TRP A 158 3.75 -2.32 3.87
C TRP A 158 5.19 -2.40 3.36
N SER A 159 5.52 -1.71 2.26
CA SER A 159 6.83 -1.78 1.63
C SER A 159 7.98 -1.44 2.58
N PRO A 160 7.95 -0.35 3.38
CA PRO A 160 9.03 -0.04 4.31
C PRO A 160 9.25 -1.12 5.37
N LEU A 161 8.18 -1.81 5.81
CA LEU A 161 8.28 -2.89 6.79
C LEU A 161 8.94 -4.15 6.21
N ILE A 162 8.74 -4.42 4.92
CA ILE A 162 9.42 -5.49 4.18
C ILE A 162 10.92 -5.21 4.13
N PHE A 163 11.33 -4.00 3.75
CA PHE A 163 12.76 -3.64 3.74
C PHE A 163 13.37 -3.60 5.15
N CYS A 164 12.62 -3.13 6.15
CA CYS A 164 13.02 -3.20 7.56
C CYS A 164 13.31 -4.63 8.00
N SER A 165 12.44 -5.57 7.61
CA SER A 165 12.60 -7.00 7.89
C SER A 165 13.86 -7.56 7.24
N ILE A 166 14.11 -7.24 5.95
CA ILE A 166 15.34 -7.64 5.24
C ILE A 166 16.58 -7.15 5.98
N ASP A 167 16.65 -5.85 6.27
CA ASP A 167 17.78 -5.26 6.99
C ASP A 167 18.00 -5.90 8.37
N ALA A 168 16.91 -6.21 9.07
CA ALA A 168 16.96 -6.82 10.38
C ALA A 168 17.42 -8.28 10.37
N VAL A 169 17.10 -9.05 9.33
CA VAL A 169 17.60 -10.42 9.13
C VAL A 169 19.12 -10.40 8.96
N PHE A 170 19.66 -9.51 8.12
CA PHE A 170 21.12 -9.38 7.98
C PHE A 170 21.80 -9.02 9.31
N ARG A 171 21.23 -8.07 10.05
CA ARG A 171 21.86 -7.55 11.28
C ARG A 171 21.78 -8.51 12.46
N THR A 172 20.67 -9.24 12.60
CA THR A 172 20.38 -9.99 13.84
C THR A 172 20.22 -11.49 13.65
N GLN A 173 19.96 -11.95 12.41
CA GLN A 173 19.75 -13.36 12.07
C GLN A 173 18.65 -14.06 12.89
N ARG A 174 17.69 -13.29 13.44
CA ARG A 174 16.57 -13.82 14.23
C ARG A 174 15.36 -14.10 13.35
N VAL A 175 14.77 -15.29 13.49
CA VAL A 175 13.60 -15.74 12.71
C VAL A 175 12.40 -14.79 12.77
N ARG A 176 12.22 -14.08 13.89
CA ARG A 176 11.12 -13.11 14.07
C ARG A 176 11.06 -12.05 12.96
N TRP A 177 12.19 -11.71 12.35
CA TRP A 177 12.23 -10.72 11.28
C TRP A 177 11.81 -11.30 9.94
N SER A 178 12.10 -12.59 9.68
CA SER A 178 11.49 -13.30 8.55
C SER A 178 9.98 -13.42 8.75
N LEU A 179 9.50 -13.74 9.95
CA LEU A 179 8.07 -13.79 10.26
C LEU A 179 7.39 -12.42 10.06
N LEU A 180 8.03 -11.33 10.49
CA LEU A 180 7.54 -9.97 10.23
C LEU A 180 7.47 -9.65 8.73
N GLY A 181 8.48 -10.07 7.97
CA GLY A 181 8.49 -9.94 6.52
C GLY A 181 7.36 -10.73 5.86
N MET A 182 7.16 -12.00 6.25
CA MET A 182 6.06 -12.84 5.76
C MET A 182 4.71 -12.20 6.05
N PHE A 183 4.52 -11.69 7.27
CA PHE A 183 3.32 -10.96 7.66
C PHE A 183 3.13 -9.70 6.79
N ALA A 184 4.16 -8.88 6.59
CA ALA A 184 4.07 -7.68 5.77
C ALA A 184 3.72 -7.99 4.30
N ILE A 185 4.28 -9.05 3.72
CA ILE A 185 3.91 -9.52 2.37
C ILE A 185 2.48 -10.03 2.31
N ALA A 186 2.04 -10.78 3.33
CA ALA A 186 0.66 -11.24 3.42
C ALA A 186 -0.30 -10.05 3.47
N MET A 187 -0.03 -9.06 4.33
CA MET A 187 -0.84 -7.84 4.42
C MET A 187 -0.83 -7.03 3.11
N GLN A 188 0.33 -6.88 2.47
CA GLN A 188 0.45 -6.21 1.17
C GLN A 188 -0.38 -6.92 0.07
N THR A 189 -0.45 -8.26 0.12
CA THR A 189 -1.24 -9.06 -0.81
C THR A 189 -2.73 -8.96 -0.52
N LEU A 190 -3.12 -9.08 0.76
CA LEU A 190 -4.52 -9.00 1.19
C LEU A 190 -5.12 -7.60 0.97
N ALA A 191 -4.29 -6.54 0.96
CA ALA A 191 -4.70 -5.18 0.59
C ALA A 191 -5.34 -5.09 -0.81
N GLY A 192 -5.13 -6.08 -1.66
CA GLY A 192 -5.93 -6.29 -2.86
C GLY A 192 -5.37 -5.66 -4.13
N PHE A 193 -4.09 -5.29 -4.15
CA PHE A 193 -3.45 -4.69 -5.33
C PHE A 193 -2.14 -5.42 -5.70
N PRO A 194 -2.21 -6.53 -6.47
CA PRO A 194 -1.06 -7.39 -6.78
C PRO A 194 0.12 -6.69 -7.45
N GLN A 195 -0.12 -5.62 -8.19
CA GLN A 195 0.91 -4.88 -8.91
C GLN A 195 1.98 -4.30 -7.95
N TYR A 196 1.59 -3.77 -6.79
CA TYR A 196 2.56 -3.27 -5.79
C TYR A 196 3.29 -4.41 -5.06
N VAL A 197 2.66 -5.59 -4.90
CA VAL A 197 3.35 -6.79 -4.40
C VAL A 197 4.48 -7.17 -5.36
N PHE A 198 4.19 -7.18 -6.66
CA PHE A 198 5.16 -7.49 -7.72
C PHE A 198 6.30 -6.47 -7.78
N TYR A 199 5.99 -5.16 -7.78
CA TYR A 199 7.02 -4.11 -7.79
C TYR A 199 7.90 -4.18 -6.53
N THR A 200 7.29 -4.37 -5.37
CA THR A 200 8.05 -4.53 -4.12
C THR A 200 8.92 -5.79 -4.18
N ALA A 201 8.44 -6.90 -4.76
CA ALA A 201 9.22 -8.13 -4.94
C ALA A 201 10.48 -7.93 -5.78
N ILE A 202 10.37 -7.21 -6.90
CA ILE A 202 11.52 -6.92 -7.76
C ILE A 202 12.56 -6.10 -6.98
N ILE A 203 12.13 -4.99 -6.38
CA ILE A 203 13.07 -4.07 -5.71
C ILE A 203 13.65 -4.70 -4.44
N ALA A 204 12.83 -5.37 -3.63
CA ALA A 204 13.27 -6.06 -2.42
C ALA A 204 14.20 -7.24 -2.74
N GLY A 205 13.90 -8.00 -3.80
CA GLY A 205 14.75 -9.10 -4.28
C GLY A 205 16.10 -8.60 -4.76
N PHE A 206 16.12 -7.56 -5.60
CA PHE A 206 17.35 -6.94 -6.06
C PHE A 206 18.17 -6.36 -4.90
N TYR A 207 17.52 -5.64 -3.99
CA TYR A 207 18.14 -5.09 -2.79
C TYR A 207 18.76 -6.18 -1.89
N ALA A 208 18.03 -7.26 -1.64
CA ALA A 208 18.51 -8.41 -0.88
C ALA A 208 19.69 -9.11 -1.56
N ALA A 209 19.65 -9.27 -2.88
CA ALA A 209 20.72 -9.86 -3.68
C ALA A 209 22.00 -9.03 -3.59
N LEU A 210 21.93 -7.71 -3.81
CA LEU A 210 23.09 -6.81 -3.66
C LEU A 210 23.71 -6.90 -2.27
N ARG A 211 22.88 -6.97 -1.22
CA ARG A 211 23.34 -7.13 0.15
C ARG A 211 23.99 -8.49 0.42
N LEU A 212 23.47 -9.57 -0.18
CA LEU A 212 24.06 -10.91 -0.09
C LEU A 212 25.42 -11.00 -0.81
N ILE A 213 25.60 -10.29 -1.92
CA ILE A 213 26.90 -10.23 -2.63
C ILE A 213 27.98 -9.63 -1.71
N GLY A 214 27.66 -8.56 -0.97
CA GLY A 214 28.61 -7.94 -0.05
C GLY A 214 28.80 -8.69 1.28
N HIS A 215 27.83 -9.49 1.71
CA HIS A 215 27.80 -10.12 3.03
C HIS A 215 27.17 -11.53 2.97
N TRP A 216 27.77 -12.43 2.19
CA TRP A 216 27.21 -13.77 1.99
C TRP A 216 27.03 -14.54 3.30
N ASN A 217 25.82 -15.08 3.50
CA ASN A 217 25.50 -16.00 4.58
C ASN A 217 24.29 -16.84 4.20
N TRP A 218 24.44 -18.16 4.13
CA TRP A 218 23.37 -19.07 3.69
C TRP A 218 22.14 -19.04 4.60
N ARG A 219 22.30 -18.81 5.91
CA ARG A 219 21.17 -18.71 6.86
C ARG A 219 20.36 -17.46 6.58
N VAL A 220 21.04 -16.35 6.28
CA VAL A 220 20.40 -15.11 5.85
C VAL A 220 19.71 -15.31 4.51
N ALA A 221 20.36 -15.94 3.54
CA ALA A 221 19.76 -16.23 2.25
C ALA A 221 18.48 -17.10 2.39
N ALA A 222 18.52 -18.17 3.17
CA ALA A 222 17.35 -19.01 3.45
C ALA A 222 16.23 -18.23 4.15
N ALA A 223 16.59 -17.42 5.16
CA ALA A 223 15.64 -16.57 5.87
C ALA A 223 14.96 -15.54 4.95
N LEU A 224 15.68 -14.96 3.99
CA LEU A 224 15.15 -14.02 3.00
C LEU A 224 14.28 -14.75 1.95
N LEU A 225 14.74 -15.88 1.44
CA LEU A 225 14.00 -16.72 0.50
C LEU A 225 12.67 -17.23 1.09
N SER A 226 12.59 -17.36 2.41
CA SER A 226 11.34 -17.77 3.08
C SER A 226 10.24 -16.69 3.11
N ILE A 227 10.60 -15.40 2.98
CA ILE A 227 9.67 -14.27 3.24
C ILE A 227 8.50 -14.27 2.25
N TYR A 228 8.79 -14.34 0.94
CA TYR A 228 7.76 -14.28 -0.10
C TYR A 228 6.86 -15.53 -0.12
N PRO A 229 7.40 -16.76 -0.14
CA PRO A 229 6.59 -17.97 -0.03
C PRO A 229 5.77 -18.01 1.26
N GLY A 230 6.37 -17.64 2.40
CA GLY A 230 5.64 -17.59 3.68
C GLY A 230 4.49 -16.58 3.66
N GLY A 231 4.71 -15.39 3.12
CA GLY A 231 3.64 -14.39 2.95
C GLY A 231 2.55 -14.84 1.97
N ALA A 232 2.92 -15.50 0.87
CA ALA A 232 1.96 -16.07 -0.08
C ALA A 232 1.13 -17.21 0.55
N LEU A 233 1.74 -18.05 1.39
CA LEU A 233 1.02 -19.09 2.14
C LEU A 233 0.02 -18.48 3.13
N LEU A 234 0.41 -17.43 3.86
CA LEU A 234 -0.48 -16.72 4.77
C LEU A 234 -1.65 -16.03 4.04
N ALA A 235 -1.44 -15.60 2.80
CA ALA A 235 -2.46 -15.00 1.95
C ALA A 235 -3.13 -16.00 0.97
N ALA A 236 -2.89 -17.31 1.12
CA ALA A 236 -3.31 -18.32 0.14
C ALA A 236 -4.83 -18.36 -0.04
N VAL A 237 -5.58 -18.14 1.04
CA VAL A 237 -7.05 -18.06 1.02
C VAL A 237 -7.59 -16.99 0.06
N GLN A 238 -6.81 -15.93 -0.19
CA GLN A 238 -7.14 -14.88 -1.14
C GLN A 238 -6.49 -15.11 -2.51
N LEU A 239 -5.25 -15.62 -2.54
CA LEU A 239 -4.50 -15.82 -3.78
C LEU A 239 -5.06 -16.95 -4.65
N LEU A 240 -5.48 -18.06 -4.05
CA LEU A 240 -5.98 -19.21 -4.82
C LEU A 240 -7.25 -18.86 -5.62
N PRO A 241 -8.30 -18.24 -5.01
CA PRO A 241 -9.46 -17.78 -5.77
C PRO A 241 -9.10 -16.71 -6.82
N ALA A 242 -8.14 -15.83 -6.52
CA ALA A 242 -7.70 -14.82 -7.47
C ALA A 242 -7.03 -15.41 -8.71
N ILE A 243 -6.22 -16.45 -8.54
CA ILE A 243 -5.62 -17.19 -9.66
C ILE A 243 -6.72 -17.87 -10.48
N GLN A 244 -7.71 -18.48 -9.84
CA GLN A 244 -8.85 -19.08 -10.54
C GLN A 244 -9.61 -18.04 -11.36
N THR A 245 -10.04 -16.93 -10.74
CA THR A 245 -10.74 -15.83 -11.43
C THR A 245 -9.91 -15.23 -12.56
N THR A 246 -8.59 -15.10 -12.39
CA THR A 246 -7.72 -14.57 -13.45
C THR A 246 -7.76 -15.45 -14.70
N ARG A 247 -7.80 -16.78 -14.53
CA ARG A 247 -7.88 -17.73 -15.66
C ARG A 247 -9.22 -17.69 -16.40
N GLU A 248 -10.27 -17.25 -15.73
CA GLU A 248 -11.64 -17.16 -16.26
C GLU A 248 -11.96 -15.77 -16.85
N THR A 249 -11.02 -14.82 -16.81
CA THR A 249 -11.23 -13.45 -17.28
C THR A 249 -10.25 -13.07 -18.37
N THR A 250 -10.46 -11.89 -18.98
CA THR A 250 -9.53 -11.35 -19.99
C THR A 250 -8.12 -11.10 -19.44
N ARG A 251 -7.95 -11.12 -18.11
CA ARG A 251 -6.66 -11.02 -17.43
C ARG A 251 -5.80 -12.28 -17.53
N GLY A 252 -6.37 -13.40 -17.97
CA GLY A 252 -5.63 -14.64 -18.27
C GLY A 252 -4.92 -14.63 -19.62
N PHE A 253 -5.27 -13.71 -20.53
CA PHE A 253 -4.63 -13.59 -21.83
C PHE A 253 -3.31 -12.83 -21.75
N ARG A 254 -2.37 -13.18 -22.63
CA ARG A 254 -1.12 -12.43 -22.79
C ARG A 254 -1.43 -11.05 -23.34
N LEU A 255 -0.96 -10.02 -22.64
CA LEU A 255 -1.12 -8.64 -23.07
C LEU A 255 -0.08 -8.28 -24.13
N PRO A 256 -0.46 -7.59 -25.23
CA PRO A 256 0.50 -7.02 -26.16
C PRO A 256 1.43 -6.04 -25.46
N PHE A 257 2.69 -5.96 -25.93
CA PHE A 257 3.69 -5.06 -25.35
C PHE A 257 3.22 -3.60 -25.30
N GLN A 258 2.55 -3.13 -26.37
CA GLN A 258 2.02 -1.77 -26.42
C GLN A 258 1.04 -1.48 -25.29
N PHE A 259 0.17 -2.44 -24.95
CA PHE A 259 -0.74 -2.30 -23.81
C PHE A 259 0.03 -2.36 -22.48
N ALA A 260 0.96 -3.30 -22.35
CA ALA A 260 1.77 -3.47 -21.14
C ALA A 260 2.66 -2.25 -20.82
N SER A 261 3.06 -1.48 -21.85
CA SER A 261 3.90 -0.29 -21.72
C SER A 261 3.13 1.04 -21.71
N MET A 262 1.79 1.01 -21.85
CA MET A 262 0.94 2.19 -22.06
C MET A 262 0.94 3.18 -20.88
N LEU A 263 1.43 2.82 -19.69
CA LEU A 263 1.54 3.75 -18.55
C LEU A 263 2.99 3.83 -18.02
N SER A 264 3.97 3.63 -18.90
CA SER A 264 5.37 3.80 -18.54
C SER A 264 5.64 5.24 -18.10
N LEU A 265 6.46 5.40 -17.05
CA LEU A 265 6.86 6.70 -16.54
C LEU A 265 7.44 7.56 -17.69
N PRO A 266 6.83 8.71 -18.02
CA PRO A 266 7.37 9.62 -19.01
C PRO A 266 8.70 10.20 -18.51
N PRO A 267 9.78 10.20 -19.32
CA PRO A 267 11.07 10.74 -18.87
C PRO A 267 11.01 12.22 -18.45
N GLU A 268 10.14 13.03 -19.05
CA GLU A 268 9.95 14.42 -18.67
C GLU A 268 9.42 14.57 -17.24
N ASN A 269 8.71 13.57 -16.70
CA ASN A 269 8.20 13.59 -15.34
C ASN A 269 9.30 13.49 -14.27
N PHE A 270 10.56 13.20 -14.63
CA PHE A 270 11.68 13.34 -13.69
C PHE A 270 11.85 14.78 -13.18
N VAL A 271 11.38 15.79 -13.90
CA VAL A 271 11.38 17.18 -13.43
C VAL A 271 10.57 17.36 -12.13
N THR A 272 9.57 16.49 -11.88
CA THR A 272 8.73 16.56 -10.68
C THR A 272 9.51 16.27 -9.38
N LEU A 273 10.70 15.68 -9.46
CA LEU A 273 11.62 15.56 -8.32
C LEU A 273 12.03 16.93 -7.76
N LEU A 274 12.13 17.94 -8.63
CA LEU A 274 12.59 19.29 -8.29
C LEU A 274 11.43 20.30 -8.26
N ALA A 275 10.48 20.15 -9.19
CA ALA A 275 9.34 21.04 -9.36
C ALA A 275 8.06 20.22 -9.47
N PRO A 276 7.40 19.84 -8.34
CA PRO A 276 6.24 18.94 -8.35
C PRO A 276 5.08 19.46 -9.22
N ASP A 277 4.89 20.78 -9.23
CA ASP A 277 3.80 21.44 -9.96
C ASP A 277 4.18 21.88 -11.38
N PHE A 278 5.34 21.46 -11.92
CA PHE A 278 5.78 21.86 -13.26
C PHE A 278 4.72 21.55 -14.33
N PHE A 279 4.09 20.37 -14.24
CA PHE A 279 3.01 19.96 -15.14
C PHE A 279 1.62 20.40 -14.67
N GLY A 280 1.54 21.34 -13.73
CA GLY A 280 0.30 21.78 -13.10
C GLY A 280 -0.15 20.86 -11.95
N GLN A 281 -1.18 21.31 -11.25
CA GLN A 281 -1.84 20.55 -10.18
C GLN A 281 -2.90 19.61 -10.75
N MET A 282 -3.39 18.65 -9.96
CA MET A 282 -4.36 17.62 -10.40
C MET A 282 -5.51 18.11 -11.28
N ALA A 283 -6.13 19.23 -10.92
CA ALA A 283 -7.28 19.77 -11.66
C ALA A 283 -6.91 20.40 -13.02
N ARG A 284 -5.63 20.69 -13.25
CA ARG A 284 -5.09 21.36 -14.44
C ARG A 284 -3.78 20.72 -14.92
N TYR A 285 -3.65 19.41 -14.74
CA TYR A 285 -2.46 18.67 -15.13
C TYR A 285 -2.41 18.56 -16.65
N TRP A 286 -1.28 18.95 -17.25
CA TRP A 286 -1.08 18.97 -18.70
C TRP A 286 0.01 17.99 -19.18
N GLY A 287 0.64 17.26 -18.25
CA GLY A 287 1.62 16.22 -18.59
C GLY A 287 0.97 14.94 -19.10
N ARG A 288 1.80 13.95 -19.48
CA ARG A 288 1.30 12.63 -19.92
C ARG A 288 0.76 11.82 -18.74
N TRP A 289 -0.24 10.99 -19.04
CA TRP A 289 -0.92 10.08 -18.10
C TRP A 289 -1.62 10.81 -16.95
N TYR A 290 -1.40 10.37 -15.71
CA TYR A 290 -2.03 10.94 -14.54
C TYR A 290 -0.95 11.39 -13.56
N LEU A 291 -1.07 12.60 -13.03
CA LEU A 291 -0.11 13.15 -12.08
C LEU A 291 0.10 12.22 -10.87
N TRP A 292 -0.95 11.51 -10.44
CA TRP A 292 -0.88 10.56 -9.33
C TRP A 292 -0.12 9.26 -9.64
N GLU A 293 0.13 8.95 -10.91
CA GLU A 293 0.95 7.79 -11.32
C GLU A 293 2.39 8.19 -11.68
N THR A 294 2.62 9.47 -11.99
CA THR A 294 3.87 9.92 -12.62
C THR A 294 4.65 10.97 -11.82
N SER A 295 4.11 11.46 -10.71
CA SER A 295 4.85 12.36 -9.82
C SER A 295 5.87 11.59 -8.98
N LEU A 296 7.12 12.02 -9.05
CA LEU A 296 8.24 11.42 -8.30
C LEU A 296 8.71 12.29 -7.13
N PHE A 297 8.01 13.38 -6.84
CA PHE A 297 8.42 14.34 -5.82
C PHE A 297 8.64 13.69 -4.45
N ILE A 298 9.81 13.95 -3.85
CA ILE A 298 10.15 13.55 -2.49
C ILE A 298 10.66 14.83 -1.80
N GLY A 299 9.78 15.55 -1.11
CA GLY A 299 10.11 16.82 -0.47
C GLY A 299 8.99 17.36 0.38
#